data_AF-A0A3D5GQM1-F1
#
_entry.id   AF-A0A3D5GQM1-F1
#
_cell.length_a   1.000
_cell.length_b   1.000
_cell.length_c   1.000
_cell.angle_alpha   90.00
_cell.angle_beta   90.00
_cell.angle_gamma   90.00
#
_symmetry.space_group_name_H-M   'P 1'
#
loop_
_entity.id
_entity.type
_entity.pdbx_description
1 polymer ?
#
loop_
_entity_poly.entity_id
_entity_poly.type
_entity_poly.pdbx_seq_one_letter_code
_entity_poly.pdbx_strand_id
1 'polypeptide(L)'
;MALAIDESVHGLPETTPIGHPLDWSWLRGTKAEWGMKPVPGRRGLTMMDIATGAYGEVLDEPPYRSMAPRGADIDEETPDMGYILNHKSQVWADNVIELYEEAVARQWSSTRDIPWNELQELPSDIEHAMCQLCTVLTEIEMIATDLPAKWMWRMNHHFLEAKMFLSTQIMDEARHSDVFRKRALANGGGLLLSRSADESLLRSILEAKTYTQA
;
A
#
# COMPACT_ATOMS: atom_id res chain seq x y z
N MET A 1 -20.77 -15.61 -17.54
CA MET A 1 -21.09 -14.86 -16.31
C MET A 1 -22.20 -15.61 -15.59
N ALA A 2 -21.86 -16.40 -14.57
CA ALA A 2 -22.85 -17.08 -13.74
C ALA A 2 -23.23 -16.10 -12.61
N LEU A 3 -24.41 -15.50 -12.70
CA LEU A 3 -25.03 -14.83 -11.56
C LEU A 3 -25.30 -15.87 -10.47
N ALA A 4 -25.28 -15.48 -9.20
CA ALA A 4 -25.61 -16.36 -8.09
C ALA A 4 -27.10 -16.74 -8.10
N ILE A 5 -27.49 -17.65 -8.99
CA ILE A 5 -28.83 -18.24 -9.07
C ILE A 5 -28.82 -19.58 -8.32
N ASP A 6 -28.46 -19.55 -7.04
CA ASP A 6 -28.59 -20.74 -6.20
C ASP A 6 -30.05 -20.89 -5.78
N GLU A 7 -30.71 -21.99 -6.16
CA GLU A 7 -32.10 -22.26 -5.74
C GLU A 7 -32.24 -22.41 -4.21
N SER A 8 -31.12 -22.60 -3.49
CA SER A 8 -31.08 -22.74 -2.03
C SER A 8 -31.53 -21.49 -1.25
N VAL A 9 -31.54 -20.30 -1.90
CA VAL A 9 -31.89 -19.04 -1.23
C VAL A 9 -33.38 -18.70 -1.24
N HIS A 10 -34.24 -19.47 -1.91
CA HIS A 10 -35.67 -19.15 -2.05
C HIS A 10 -36.53 -19.36 -0.78
N GLY A 11 -35.95 -19.79 0.35
CA GLY A 11 -36.68 -20.08 1.60
C GLY A 11 -36.20 -19.36 2.85
N LEU A 12 -35.36 -18.32 2.72
CA LEU A 12 -34.82 -17.61 3.89
C LEU A 12 -35.90 -16.77 4.60
N PRO A 13 -35.90 -16.74 5.94
CA PRO A 13 -36.87 -15.96 6.72
C PRO A 13 -36.70 -14.46 6.45
N GLU A 14 -37.81 -13.74 6.32
CA GLU A 14 -37.80 -12.29 6.08
C GLU A 14 -37.69 -11.47 7.38
N THR A 15 -37.85 -12.12 8.54
CA THR A 15 -37.80 -11.48 9.85
C THR A 15 -37.02 -12.31 10.86
N THR A 16 -36.40 -11.62 11.81
CA THR A 16 -35.78 -12.23 12.99
C THR A 16 -36.87 -12.81 13.92
N PRO A 17 -36.53 -13.73 14.85
CA PRO A 17 -37.47 -14.23 15.86
C PRO A 17 -38.10 -13.15 16.75
N ILE A 18 -37.51 -11.95 16.79
CA ILE A 18 -38.00 -10.77 17.53
C ILE A 18 -38.65 -9.71 16.63
N GLY A 19 -38.91 -10.02 15.36
CA GLY A 19 -39.75 -9.20 14.45
C GLY A 19 -39.03 -8.13 13.64
N HIS A 20 -37.71 -7.99 13.73
CA HIS A 20 -36.95 -7.10 12.84
C HIS A 20 -36.81 -7.67 11.43
N PRO A 21 -36.89 -6.86 10.37
CA PRO A 21 -36.69 -7.32 8.99
C PRO A 21 -35.25 -7.81 8.78
N LEU A 22 -35.11 -8.86 7.98
CA LEU A 22 -33.82 -9.40 7.53
C LEU A 22 -33.57 -8.97 6.09
N ASP A 23 -32.36 -8.46 5.84
CA ASP A 23 -31.91 -8.11 4.50
C ASP A 23 -31.00 -9.20 3.92
N TRP A 24 -31.43 -9.76 2.78
CA TRP A 24 -30.71 -10.78 2.02
C TRP A 24 -30.16 -10.24 0.70
N SER A 25 -30.12 -8.91 0.51
CA SER A 25 -29.58 -8.24 -0.67
C SER A 25 -28.19 -8.73 -1.07
N TRP A 26 -27.29 -8.91 -0.08
CA TRP A 26 -25.94 -9.45 -0.26
C TRP A 26 -25.88 -10.86 -0.87
N LEU A 27 -26.96 -11.64 -0.74
CA LEU A 27 -27.02 -13.04 -1.15
C LEU A 27 -27.90 -13.27 -2.39
N ARG A 28 -29.03 -12.55 -2.51
CA ARG A 28 -30.00 -12.70 -3.62
C ARG A 28 -29.85 -11.65 -4.72
N GLY A 29 -29.23 -10.50 -4.41
CA GLY A 29 -29.25 -9.32 -5.26
C GLY A 29 -27.90 -8.89 -5.80
N THR A 30 -26.81 -9.54 -5.39
CA THR A 30 -25.47 -9.16 -5.85
C THR A 30 -25.28 -9.52 -7.32
N LYS A 31 -24.83 -8.52 -8.10
CA LYS A 31 -24.42 -8.67 -9.50
C LYS A 31 -22.95 -9.06 -9.64
N ALA A 32 -22.25 -9.30 -8.52
CA ALA A 32 -20.86 -9.70 -8.53
C ALA A 32 -20.67 -11.06 -9.22
N GLU A 33 -19.52 -11.25 -9.83
CA GLU A 33 -19.17 -12.53 -10.43
C GLU A 33 -19.02 -13.62 -9.36
N TRP A 34 -19.49 -14.84 -9.67
CA TRP A 34 -19.40 -15.99 -8.76
C TRP A 34 -18.71 -17.20 -9.39
N GLY A 35 -18.18 -18.08 -8.54
CA GLY A 35 -17.60 -19.36 -8.95
C GLY A 35 -16.14 -19.29 -9.40
N MET A 36 -15.42 -18.20 -9.10
CA MET A 36 -13.98 -18.11 -9.35
C MET A 36 -13.22 -19.18 -8.55
N LYS A 37 -12.31 -19.87 -9.25
CA LYS A 37 -11.45 -20.92 -8.70
C LYS A 37 -10.01 -20.70 -9.16
N PRO A 38 -9.33 -19.67 -8.65
CA PRO A 38 -7.93 -19.43 -9.00
C PRO A 38 -7.09 -20.63 -8.55
N VAL A 39 -6.08 -20.99 -9.34
CA VAL A 39 -5.22 -22.16 -9.08
C VAL A 39 -3.88 -21.66 -8.54
N PRO A 40 -3.51 -21.97 -7.29
CA PRO A 40 -2.23 -21.57 -6.74
C PRO A 40 -1.04 -22.15 -7.53
N GLY A 41 -0.03 -21.34 -7.77
CA GLY A 41 1.22 -21.75 -8.41
C GLY A 41 2.28 -22.24 -7.42
N ARG A 42 3.52 -22.40 -7.91
CA ARG A 42 4.69 -22.79 -7.07
C ARG A 42 5.02 -21.78 -5.97
N ARG A 43 4.59 -20.52 -6.13
CA ARG A 43 4.78 -19.41 -5.18
C ARG A 43 3.60 -19.23 -4.23
N GLY A 44 2.63 -20.14 -4.23
CA GLY A 44 1.35 -19.98 -3.54
C GLY A 44 0.30 -19.31 -4.43
N LEU A 45 -0.72 -18.74 -3.81
CA LEU A 45 -1.79 -17.99 -4.48
C LEU A 45 -1.42 -16.51 -4.49
N THR A 46 -1.04 -15.98 -5.65
CA THR A 46 -0.59 -14.59 -5.82
C THR A 46 -1.73 -13.67 -6.29
N MET A 47 -1.50 -12.37 -6.20
CA MET A 47 -2.33 -11.32 -6.80
C MET A 47 -2.55 -11.55 -8.30
N MET A 48 -1.53 -12.06 -9.00
CA MET A 48 -1.65 -12.42 -10.42
C MET A 48 -2.60 -13.60 -10.64
N ASP A 49 -2.60 -14.59 -9.75
CA ASP A 49 -3.44 -15.78 -9.89
C ASP A 49 -4.93 -15.47 -9.66
N ILE A 50 -5.22 -14.45 -8.84
CA ILE A 50 -6.59 -14.00 -8.56
C ILE A 50 -7.10 -12.92 -9.52
N ALA A 51 -6.22 -12.33 -10.35
CA ALA A 51 -6.53 -11.31 -11.35
C ALA A 51 -7.34 -11.87 -12.54
N THR A 52 -8.55 -12.37 -12.24
CA THR A 52 -9.47 -13.02 -13.19
C THR A 52 -10.82 -12.31 -13.18
N GLY A 53 -11.56 -12.42 -14.29
CA GLY A 53 -12.88 -11.78 -14.41
C GLY A 53 -12.83 -10.26 -14.26
N ALA A 54 -13.91 -9.66 -13.77
CA ALA A 54 -14.03 -8.22 -13.53
C ALA A 54 -13.04 -7.71 -12.48
N TYR A 55 -12.60 -8.57 -11.55
CA TYR A 55 -11.55 -8.21 -10.58
C TYR A 55 -10.19 -7.97 -11.27
N GLY A 56 -9.86 -8.74 -12.30
CA GLY A 56 -8.62 -8.60 -13.05
C GLY A 56 -8.58 -7.41 -14.02
N GLU A 57 -9.73 -6.79 -14.32
CA GLU A 57 -9.82 -5.74 -15.33
C GLU A 57 -9.51 -4.35 -14.76
N VAL A 58 -8.34 -3.83 -15.12
CA VAL A 58 -7.91 -2.47 -14.75
C VAL A 58 -8.34 -1.48 -15.84
N LEU A 59 -9.51 -0.87 -15.64
CA LEU A 59 -10.09 0.18 -16.47
C LEU A 59 -9.20 1.42 -16.55
N ASP A 60 -9.20 2.08 -17.70
CA ASP A 60 -8.47 3.34 -17.92
C ASP A 60 -9.08 4.51 -17.13
N GLU A 61 -10.42 4.56 -17.08
CA GLU A 61 -11.21 5.57 -16.37
C GLU A 61 -12.31 4.89 -15.54
N PRO A 62 -12.05 4.55 -14.27
CA PRO A 62 -13.04 3.91 -13.41
C PRO A 62 -14.23 4.84 -13.16
N PRO A 63 -15.48 4.37 -13.36
CA PRO A 63 -16.67 5.21 -13.24
C PRO A 63 -17.03 5.55 -11.78
N TYR A 64 -16.64 4.69 -10.83
CA TYR A 64 -16.95 4.87 -9.42
C TYR A 64 -15.68 5.23 -8.62
N ARG A 65 -15.80 6.26 -7.78
CA ARG A 65 -14.76 6.69 -6.83
C ARG A 65 -15.15 6.26 -5.42
N SER A 66 -15.22 4.96 -5.18
CA SER A 66 -15.65 4.40 -3.90
C SER A 66 -14.53 3.60 -3.22
N MET A 67 -14.76 3.21 -1.97
CA MET A 67 -13.91 2.25 -1.25
C MET A 67 -14.23 0.79 -1.60
N ALA A 68 -15.13 0.55 -2.57
CA ALA A 68 -15.48 -0.81 -2.96
C ALA A 68 -14.26 -1.51 -3.59
N PRO A 69 -14.00 -2.78 -3.25
CA PRO A 69 -13.00 -3.58 -3.95
C PRO A 69 -13.31 -3.64 -5.45
N ARG A 70 -12.29 -3.57 -6.30
CA ARG A 70 -12.47 -3.72 -7.75
C ARG A 70 -13.18 -5.04 -8.06
N GLY A 71 -14.17 -5.01 -8.95
CA GLY A 71 -14.98 -6.18 -9.31
C GLY A 71 -16.15 -6.48 -8.36
N ALA A 72 -16.28 -5.76 -7.24
CA ALA A 72 -17.46 -5.84 -6.39
C ALA A 72 -18.68 -5.17 -7.07
N ASP A 73 -19.88 -5.64 -6.71
CA ASP A 73 -21.12 -4.92 -7.00
C ASP A 73 -21.20 -3.67 -6.12
N ILE A 74 -21.61 -2.54 -6.69
CA ILE A 74 -21.62 -1.24 -6.02
C ILE A 74 -23.06 -0.74 -5.96
N ASP A 75 -23.51 -0.44 -4.75
CA ASP A 75 -24.81 0.17 -4.51
C ASP A 75 -24.89 1.56 -5.17
N GLU A 76 -26.01 1.89 -5.81
CA GLU A 76 -26.24 3.18 -6.47
C GLU A 76 -26.14 4.37 -5.51
N GLU A 77 -26.46 4.17 -4.22
CA GLU A 77 -26.35 5.20 -3.19
C GLU A 77 -24.93 5.37 -2.62
N THR A 78 -23.95 4.61 -3.13
CA THR A 78 -22.56 4.68 -2.67
C THR A 78 -21.99 6.10 -2.86
N PRO A 79 -21.50 6.75 -1.80
CA PRO A 79 -20.97 8.10 -1.92
C PRO A 79 -19.66 8.14 -2.71
N ASP A 80 -19.45 9.26 -3.39
CA ASP A 80 -18.17 9.56 -4.04
C ASP A 80 -17.14 10.01 -2.98
N MET A 81 -16.01 9.31 -2.92
CA MET A 81 -14.92 9.56 -1.97
C MET A 81 -14.01 10.74 -2.39
N GLY A 82 -14.21 11.30 -3.58
CA GLY A 82 -13.50 12.48 -4.05
C GLY A 82 -12.07 12.23 -4.52
N TYR A 83 -11.71 10.99 -4.90
CA TYR A 83 -10.37 10.68 -5.42
C TYR A 83 -10.03 11.55 -6.64
N ILE A 84 -8.84 12.12 -6.64
CA ILE A 84 -8.37 13.04 -7.70
C ILE A 84 -7.43 12.35 -8.69
N LEU A 85 -6.81 11.22 -8.30
CA LEU A 85 -6.05 10.37 -9.22
C LEU A 85 -6.98 9.24 -9.67
N ASN A 86 -7.62 9.45 -10.82
CA ASN A 86 -8.69 8.59 -11.35
C ASN A 86 -8.44 8.07 -12.76
N HIS A 87 -7.28 8.34 -13.35
CA HIS A 87 -6.91 7.78 -14.66
C HIS A 87 -5.75 6.81 -14.51
N LYS A 88 -5.83 5.67 -15.18
CA LYS A 88 -4.77 4.64 -15.17
C LYS A 88 -3.42 5.21 -15.57
N SER A 89 -3.39 6.10 -16.56
CA SER A 89 -2.18 6.78 -17.03
C SER A 89 -1.45 7.62 -15.97
N GLN A 90 -2.11 7.96 -14.86
CA GLN A 90 -1.50 8.76 -13.78
C GLN A 90 -0.81 7.90 -12.72
N VAL A 91 -1.15 6.61 -12.60
CA VAL A 91 -0.82 5.81 -11.42
C VAL A 91 -0.33 4.40 -11.73
N TRP A 92 -0.58 3.89 -12.93
CA TRP A 92 -0.38 2.49 -13.26
C TRP A 92 0.98 2.22 -13.88
N ALA A 93 1.55 1.07 -13.52
CA ALA A 93 2.68 0.45 -14.21
C ALA A 93 2.33 -1.01 -14.51
N ASP A 94 2.66 -1.50 -15.70
CA ASP A 94 2.24 -2.84 -16.15
C ASP A 94 2.82 -3.96 -15.28
N ASN A 95 3.95 -3.72 -14.64
CA ASN A 95 4.62 -4.65 -13.73
C ASN A 95 4.32 -4.41 -12.25
N VAL A 96 3.37 -3.53 -11.89
CA VAL A 96 3.13 -3.12 -10.49
C VAL A 96 2.78 -4.29 -9.57
N ILE A 97 2.07 -5.28 -10.10
CA ILE A 97 1.66 -6.47 -9.34
C ILE A 97 2.87 -7.37 -9.05
N GLU A 98 3.78 -7.50 -10.03
CA GLU A 98 5.02 -8.26 -9.87
C GLU A 98 5.94 -7.59 -8.85
N LEU A 99 6.04 -6.26 -8.90
CA LEU A 99 6.80 -5.46 -7.94
C LEU A 99 6.26 -5.60 -6.52
N TYR A 100 4.93 -5.60 -6.35
CA TYR A 100 4.30 -5.84 -5.05
C TYR A 100 4.63 -7.23 -4.50
N GLU A 101 4.45 -8.28 -5.30
CA GLU A 101 4.75 -9.66 -4.90
C GLU A 101 6.23 -9.84 -4.53
N GLU A 102 7.14 -9.23 -5.29
CA GLU A 102 8.57 -9.23 -4.98
C GLU A 102 8.88 -8.50 -3.68
N ALA A 103 8.28 -7.31 -3.47
CA ALA A 103 8.50 -6.49 -2.29
C ALA A 103 8.06 -7.20 -1.00
N VAL A 104 6.89 -7.88 -1.01
CA VAL A 104 6.41 -8.65 0.14
C VAL A 104 7.29 -9.89 0.40
N ALA A 105 7.75 -10.57 -0.65
CA ALA A 105 8.55 -11.78 -0.51
C ALA A 105 9.98 -11.53 0.03
N ARG A 106 10.53 -10.32 -0.12
CA ARG A 106 11.93 -9.99 0.19
C ARG A 106 12.12 -9.11 1.43
N GLN A 107 11.14 -9.11 2.34
CA GLN A 107 11.21 -8.34 3.57
C GLN A 107 12.34 -8.82 4.50
N TRP A 108 12.98 -7.87 5.19
CA TRP A 108 14.06 -8.11 6.15
C TRP A 108 13.83 -7.32 7.46
N SER A 109 14.49 -7.71 8.53
CA SER A 109 14.39 -7.08 9.85
C SER A 109 15.66 -6.33 10.20
N SER A 110 15.54 -5.01 10.34
CA SER A 110 16.57 -4.13 10.90
C SER A 110 17.11 -4.58 12.26
N THR A 111 16.31 -5.30 13.05
CA THR A 111 16.70 -5.78 14.38
C THR A 111 17.40 -7.14 14.33
N ARG A 112 16.92 -8.06 13.49
CA ARG A 112 17.35 -9.47 13.53
C ARG A 112 18.34 -9.84 12.44
N ASP A 113 18.27 -9.19 11.28
CA ASP A 113 19.04 -9.61 10.10
C ASP A 113 20.36 -8.85 9.97
N ILE A 114 20.57 -7.81 10.79
CA ILE A 114 21.85 -7.12 10.94
C ILE A 114 22.54 -7.63 12.21
N PRO A 115 23.79 -8.13 12.13
CA PRO A 115 24.54 -8.63 13.27
C PRO A 115 25.13 -7.46 14.08
N TRP A 116 24.28 -6.72 14.80
CA TRP A 116 24.70 -5.54 15.57
C TRP A 116 25.77 -5.85 16.63
N ASN A 117 25.81 -7.09 17.14
CA ASN A 117 26.82 -7.56 18.07
C ASN A 117 28.22 -7.71 17.44
N GLU A 118 28.32 -7.73 16.12
CA GLU A 118 29.58 -7.78 15.37
C GLU A 118 30.04 -6.39 14.92
N LEU A 119 29.27 -5.34 15.23
CA LEU A 119 29.62 -3.96 14.89
C LEU A 119 30.91 -3.57 15.62
N GLN A 120 31.91 -3.16 14.83
CA GLN A 120 33.20 -2.72 15.34
C GLN A 120 33.17 -1.21 15.60
N GLU A 121 33.89 -0.79 16.65
CA GLU A 121 34.15 0.63 16.88
C GLU A 121 35.02 1.19 15.75
N LEU A 122 34.63 2.37 15.27
CA LEU A 122 35.41 3.13 14.29
C LEU A 122 36.23 4.21 14.99
N PRO A 123 37.30 4.74 14.35
CA PRO A 123 37.95 5.96 14.80
C PRO A 123 36.93 7.09 15.01
N SER A 124 37.14 7.92 16.02
CA SER A 124 36.12 8.86 16.51
C SER A 124 35.66 9.88 15.46
N ASP A 125 36.56 10.34 14.61
CA ASP A 125 36.26 11.23 13.48
C ASP A 125 35.37 10.56 12.43
N ILE A 126 35.64 9.28 12.13
CA ILE A 126 34.85 8.48 11.19
C ILE A 126 33.48 8.15 11.78
N GLU A 127 33.41 7.77 13.06
CA GLU A 127 32.13 7.47 13.73
C GLU A 127 31.25 8.74 13.78
N HIS A 128 31.84 9.91 14.03
CA HIS A 128 31.14 11.19 13.99
C HIS A 128 30.62 11.51 12.58
N ALA A 129 31.42 11.27 11.54
CA ALA A 129 30.98 11.46 10.16
C ALA A 129 29.84 10.50 9.78
N MET A 130 29.92 9.23 10.23
CA MET A 130 28.86 8.24 10.02
C MET A 130 27.56 8.65 10.72
N CYS A 131 27.65 9.15 11.96
CA CYS A 131 26.51 9.68 12.70
C CYS A 131 25.84 10.84 11.95
N GLN A 132 26.62 11.75 11.37
CA GLN A 132 26.10 12.87 10.59
C GLN A 132 25.41 12.39 9.32
N LEU A 133 26.01 11.44 8.60
CA LEU A 133 25.42 10.83 7.42
C LEU A 133 24.09 10.14 7.77
N CYS A 134 24.07 9.33 8.82
CA CYS A 134 22.87 8.63 9.26
C CYS A 134 21.77 9.60 9.71
N THR A 135 22.13 10.77 10.26
CA THR A 135 21.17 11.82 10.62
C THR A 135 20.46 12.34 9.37
N VAL A 136 21.21 12.72 8.33
CA VAL A 136 20.65 13.22 7.07
C VAL A 136 19.85 12.13 6.35
N LEU A 137 20.35 10.89 6.31
CA LEU A 137 19.61 9.78 5.72
C LEU A 137 18.30 9.54 6.45
N THR A 138 18.27 9.60 7.79
CA THR A 138 17.03 9.47 8.56
C THR A 138 16.00 10.54 8.16
N GLU A 139 16.42 11.79 7.91
CA GLU A 139 15.54 12.86 7.44
C GLU A 139 14.98 12.58 6.03
N ILE A 140 15.84 12.09 5.13
CA ILE A 140 15.46 11.69 3.76
C ILE A 140 14.46 10.53 3.78
N GLU A 141 14.67 9.51 4.61
CA GLU A 141 13.76 8.36 4.68
C GLU A 141 12.35 8.76 5.17
N MET A 142 12.24 9.78 6.03
CA MET A 142 10.93 10.28 6.46
C MET A 142 10.17 10.97 5.33
N ILE A 143 10.84 11.79 4.50
CA ILE A 143 10.16 12.38 3.34
C ILE A 143 9.79 11.33 2.29
N ALA A 144 10.65 10.32 2.11
CA ALA A 144 10.40 9.18 1.21
C ALA A 144 9.21 8.34 1.69
N THR A 145 8.91 8.34 2.99
CA THR A 145 7.68 7.77 3.56
C THR A 145 6.46 8.66 3.29
N ASP A 146 6.58 9.95 3.59
CA ASP A 146 5.44 10.88 3.57
C ASP A 146 4.95 11.19 2.16
N LEU A 147 5.84 11.27 1.18
CA LEU A 147 5.48 11.55 -0.21
C LEU A 147 4.49 10.52 -0.80
N PRO A 148 4.77 9.21 -0.85
CA PRO A 148 3.81 8.23 -1.33
C PRO A 148 2.55 8.20 -0.45
N ALA A 149 2.66 8.36 0.88
CA ALA A 149 1.50 8.40 1.76
C ALA A 149 0.54 9.57 1.45
N LYS A 150 1.09 10.76 1.15
CA LYS A 150 0.34 11.94 0.72
C LYS A 150 -0.51 11.61 -0.52
N TRP A 151 0.03 10.90 -1.50
CA TRP A 151 -0.68 10.67 -2.76
C TRP A 151 -1.55 9.42 -2.78
N MET A 152 -1.21 8.41 -1.97
CA MET A 152 -1.90 7.12 -1.95
C MET A 152 -3.39 7.21 -1.60
N TRP A 153 -3.79 8.04 -0.62
CA TRP A 153 -5.21 8.17 -0.26
C TRP A 153 -6.04 8.92 -1.30
N ARG A 154 -5.38 9.72 -2.16
CA ARG A 154 -6.00 10.49 -3.25
C ARG A 154 -6.25 9.65 -4.51
N MET A 155 -5.76 8.41 -4.51
CA MET A 155 -5.86 7.44 -5.60
C MET A 155 -7.11 6.59 -5.50
N ASN A 156 -7.83 6.46 -6.62
CA ASN A 156 -8.99 5.58 -6.72
C ASN A 156 -8.62 4.14 -6.32
N HIS A 157 -9.48 3.53 -5.50
CA HIS A 157 -9.33 2.16 -5.03
C HIS A 157 -9.36 1.12 -6.16
N HIS A 158 -9.84 1.49 -7.35
CA HIS A 158 -9.73 0.69 -8.57
C HIS A 158 -8.27 0.35 -8.92
N PHE A 159 -7.30 1.17 -8.53
CA PHE A 159 -5.87 0.94 -8.78
C PHE A 159 -5.16 0.36 -7.53
N LEU A 160 -5.80 -0.59 -6.85
CA LEU A 160 -5.32 -1.09 -5.56
C LEU A 160 -3.87 -1.60 -5.58
N GLU A 161 -3.41 -2.19 -6.68
CA GLU A 161 -2.07 -2.76 -6.76
C GLU A 161 -0.98 -1.70 -6.67
N ALA A 162 -1.21 -0.54 -7.27
CA ALA A 162 -0.34 0.62 -7.08
C ALA A 162 -0.32 1.05 -5.60
N LYS A 163 -1.48 1.07 -4.93
CA LYS A 163 -1.56 1.42 -3.49
C LYS A 163 -0.86 0.39 -2.61
N MET A 164 -1.01 -0.90 -2.91
CA MET A 164 -0.35 -1.99 -2.20
C MET A 164 1.16 -1.93 -2.36
N PHE A 165 1.66 -1.70 -3.58
CA PHE A 165 3.08 -1.50 -3.81
C PHE A 165 3.63 -0.25 -3.12
N LEU A 166 2.94 0.90 -3.20
CA LEU A 166 3.34 2.09 -2.47
C LEU A 166 3.37 1.86 -0.95
N SER A 167 2.46 1.03 -0.43
CA SER A 167 2.45 0.66 0.99
C SER A 167 3.68 -0.16 1.38
N THR A 168 4.20 -1.03 0.50
CA THR A 168 5.45 -1.74 0.77
C THR A 168 6.63 -0.78 0.78
N GLN A 169 6.67 0.21 -0.13
CA GLN A 169 7.71 1.25 -0.11
C GLN A 169 7.67 2.07 1.18
N ILE A 170 6.49 2.52 1.63
CA ILE A 170 6.32 3.22 2.91
C ILE A 170 6.87 2.40 4.08
N MET A 171 6.60 1.10 4.11
CA MET A 171 7.17 0.22 5.14
C MET A 171 8.69 0.06 5.02
N ASP A 172 9.23 0.01 3.81
CA ASP A 172 10.67 -0.08 3.56
C ASP A 172 11.39 1.17 4.09
N GLU A 173 10.89 2.37 3.82
CA GLU A 173 11.48 3.62 4.30
C GLU A 173 11.41 3.76 5.83
N ALA A 174 10.35 3.25 6.46
CA ALA A 174 10.29 3.15 7.92
C ALA A 174 11.40 2.24 8.47
N ARG A 175 11.72 1.13 7.78
CA ARG A 175 12.82 0.22 8.14
C ARG A 175 14.19 0.84 7.87
N HIS A 176 14.35 1.60 6.80
CA HIS A 176 15.58 2.33 6.50
C HIS A 176 15.88 3.37 7.59
N SER A 177 14.89 4.19 7.94
CA SER A 177 14.97 5.16 9.04
C SER A 177 15.37 4.50 10.36
N ASP A 178 14.78 3.35 10.68
CA ASP A 178 15.13 2.57 11.87
C ASP A 178 16.61 2.10 11.86
N VAL A 179 17.12 1.60 10.73
CA VAL A 179 18.52 1.17 10.62
C VAL A 179 19.50 2.33 10.73
N PHE A 180 19.25 3.47 10.09
CA PHE A 180 20.14 4.62 10.19
C PHE A 180 20.21 5.16 11.61
N ARG A 181 19.08 5.22 12.32
CA ARG A 181 19.06 5.63 13.74
C ARG A 181 19.81 4.65 14.62
N LYS A 182 19.62 3.34 14.41
CA LYS A 182 20.39 2.30 15.13
C LYS A 182 21.88 2.44 14.86
N ARG A 183 22.29 2.59 13.60
CA ARG A 183 23.71 2.73 13.24
C ARG A 183 24.34 3.98 13.86
N ALA A 184 23.66 5.11 13.85
CA ALA A 184 24.16 6.34 14.48
C ALA A 184 24.41 6.18 15.99
N LEU A 185 23.65 5.32 16.67
CA LEU A 185 23.67 5.18 18.13
C LEU A 185 24.47 3.97 18.63
N ALA A 186 24.62 2.92 17.81
CA ALA A 186 25.10 1.61 18.26
C ALA A 186 26.55 1.62 18.79
N ASN A 187 27.42 2.50 18.28
CA ASN A 187 28.80 2.68 18.77
C ASN A 187 28.94 3.84 19.79
N GLY A 188 27.84 4.22 20.46
CA GLY A 188 27.84 5.33 21.42
C GLY A 188 27.82 6.74 20.79
N GLY A 189 27.52 6.82 19.50
CA GLY A 189 27.33 8.07 18.77
C GLY A 189 25.99 8.75 19.06
N GLY A 190 25.52 9.56 18.11
CA GLY A 190 24.32 10.39 18.28
C GLY A 190 23.71 10.84 16.97
N LEU A 191 22.47 11.34 17.03
CA LEU A 191 21.91 12.13 15.94
C LEU A 191 22.52 13.54 16.02
N LEU A 192 23.06 14.00 14.89
CA LEU A 192 23.88 15.21 14.83
C LEU A 192 23.10 16.37 14.20
N LEU A 193 23.76 17.20 13.41
CA LEU A 193 23.19 18.46 12.95
C LEU A 193 22.23 18.24 11.78
N SER A 194 20.94 18.52 12.00
CA SER A 194 19.97 18.80 10.94
C SER A 194 20.25 20.18 10.34
N ARG A 195 20.39 20.26 9.01
CA ARG A 195 20.74 21.51 8.33
C ARG A 195 19.53 22.10 7.62
N SER A 196 19.38 23.42 7.74
CA SER A 196 18.30 24.16 7.09
C SER A 196 18.26 24.02 5.56
N ALA A 197 19.41 23.78 4.92
CA ALA A 197 19.48 23.55 3.48
C ALA A 197 18.82 22.22 3.09
N ASP A 198 19.09 21.15 3.84
CA ASP A 198 18.50 19.84 3.62
C ASP A 198 16.99 19.91 3.89
N GLU A 199 16.58 20.47 5.03
CA GLU A 199 15.17 20.70 5.37
C GLU A 199 14.40 21.53 4.33
N SER A 200 15.06 22.52 3.71
CA SER A 200 14.44 23.32 2.64
C SER A 200 14.18 22.48 1.38
N LEU A 201 15.08 21.55 1.05
CA LEU A 201 14.88 20.60 -0.04
C LEU A 201 13.73 19.63 0.27
N LEU A 202 13.70 19.04 1.47
CA LEU A 202 12.64 18.10 1.88
C LEU A 202 11.26 18.79 1.86
N ARG A 203 11.20 20.04 2.32
CA ARG A 203 10.00 20.86 2.24
C ARG A 203 9.49 21.05 0.80
N SER A 204 10.39 21.21 -0.17
CA SER A 204 9.99 21.40 -1.58
C SER A 204 9.25 20.18 -2.14
N ILE A 205 9.63 18.96 -1.71
CA ILE A 205 8.96 17.70 -2.06
C ILE A 205 7.55 17.67 -1.43
N LEU A 206 7.41 18.07 -0.16
CA LEU A 206 6.10 18.16 0.51
C LEU A 206 5.17 19.18 -0.14
N GLU A 207 5.71 20.32 -0.59
CA GLU A 207 4.93 21.40 -1.19
C GLU A 207 4.61 21.18 -2.68
N ALA A 208 5.17 20.13 -3.30
CA ALA A 208 4.90 19.77 -4.67
C ALA A 208 3.38 19.61 -4.92
N LYS A 209 2.92 20.24 -6.01
CA LYS A 209 1.49 20.33 -6.37
C LYS A 209 1.00 19.09 -7.12
N THR A 210 1.90 18.31 -7.70
CA THR A 210 1.60 17.04 -8.38
C THR A 210 2.62 15.98 -7.97
N TYR A 211 2.27 14.71 -8.11
CA TYR A 211 3.20 13.60 -7.84
C TYR A 211 4.45 13.67 -8.72
N THR A 212 4.28 14.02 -10.00
CA THR A 212 5.38 14.14 -10.98
C THR A 212 6.30 15.34 -10.75
N GLN A 213 5.88 16.32 -9.96
CA GLN A 213 6.70 17.48 -9.60
C GLN A 213 7.52 17.26 -8.33
N ALA A 214 7.08 16.33 -7.48
CA ALA A 214 7.76 15.97 -6.25
C ALA A 214 9.02 15.17 -6.56
#